data_AF-A0AAV7P7I8-F1
#
_entry.id   AF-A0AAV7P7I8-F1
#
_cell.length_a   1.000
_cell.length_b   1.000
_cell.length_c   1.000
_cell.angle_alpha   90.00
_cell.angle_beta   90.00
_cell.angle_gamma   90.00
#
_symmetry.space_group_name_H-M   'P 1'
#
loop_
_entity.id
_entity.type
_entity.pdbx_description
1 polymer ?
#
loop_
_entity_poly.entity_id
_entity_poly.type
_entity_poly.pdbx_seq_one_letter_code
_entity_poly.pdbx_strand_id
1 'polypeptide(L)'
;MIVSDDELGLQGGQHVKQVIEENGGCVAFVERIHLRYSKEKVLQVVQQIQRHSVKVVIVHSAEAYVKVLLETMYSHNVTEKTLIFSAYFVISPAIFADQTWKILNGTLALTLYAGSMPSFKDFLSLLHPDDVFTELLWEQIFGCQLLWVNRSNTTNAAMEVELLAPCSKQETFDAATLSLFELNDMSYTYHSYAAVYAFAHALNKLMECKPGQGPFIDGSCANIKDIQPWQILHYLRNIKFKDQNGEEIFIDVNGDAHTSFNILNIQISQNGDFQLVKVGKIDTTAPEGKEVIINLGAILWGNGTGDLGIMCYCQH
;
A
#
# COMPACT_ATOMS: atom_id res chain seq x y z
N MET A 1 13.30 4.77 -14.60
CA MET A 1 12.77 4.42 -13.27
C MET A 1 12.59 5.70 -12.47
N ILE A 2 11.55 5.74 -11.64
CA ILE A 2 11.32 6.83 -10.68
C ILE A 2 11.36 6.24 -9.27
N VAL A 3 12.08 6.90 -8.36
CA VAL A 3 12.19 6.49 -6.96
C VAL A 3 11.90 7.66 -6.02
N SER A 4 11.37 7.42 -4.83
CA SER A 4 11.31 8.48 -3.83
C SER A 4 12.71 8.85 -3.33
N ASP A 5 12.93 10.14 -3.03
CA ASP A 5 14.20 10.65 -2.47
C ASP A 5 14.24 10.44 -0.94
N ASP A 6 14.06 9.19 -0.53
CA ASP A 6 14.17 8.70 0.84
C ASP A 6 14.93 7.37 0.86
N GLU A 7 15.24 6.86 2.05
CA GLU A 7 16.06 5.65 2.20
C GLU A 7 15.41 4.42 1.54
N LEU A 8 14.10 4.24 1.68
CA LEU A 8 13.36 3.09 1.12
C LEU A 8 13.29 3.16 -0.41
N GLY A 9 13.06 4.37 -0.93
CA GLY A 9 13.05 4.66 -2.36
C GLY A 9 14.41 4.39 -3.00
N LEU A 10 15.48 4.88 -2.39
CA LEU A 10 16.83 4.77 -2.91
C LEU A 10 17.37 3.33 -2.84
N GLN A 11 17.25 2.65 -1.71
CA GLN A 11 17.74 1.28 -1.55
C GLN A 11 16.95 0.31 -2.43
N GLY A 12 15.61 0.37 -2.38
CA GLY A 12 14.76 -0.50 -3.21
C GLY A 12 14.95 -0.22 -4.70
N GLY A 13 15.04 1.04 -5.10
CA GLY A 13 15.29 1.45 -6.48
C GLY A 13 16.64 0.97 -7.01
N GLN A 14 17.69 1.04 -6.19
CA GLN A 14 19.02 0.53 -6.56
C GLN A 14 18.99 -0.98 -6.75
N HIS A 15 18.33 -1.72 -5.85
CA HIS A 15 18.21 -3.16 -5.96
C HIS A 15 17.44 -3.57 -7.23
N VAL A 16 16.29 -2.94 -7.51
CA VAL A 16 15.51 -3.20 -8.73
C VAL A 16 16.33 -2.91 -9.98
N LYS A 17 17.07 -1.79 -10.01
CA LYS A 17 17.97 -1.46 -11.13
C LYS A 17 19.01 -2.56 -11.36
N GLN A 18 19.67 -2.99 -10.29
CA GLN A 18 20.70 -4.02 -10.35
C GLN A 18 20.13 -5.33 -10.91
N VAL A 19 19.00 -5.80 -10.39
CA VAL A 19 18.36 -7.04 -10.86
C VAL A 19 17.96 -6.95 -12.33
N ILE A 20 17.47 -5.80 -12.80
CA ILE A 20 17.16 -5.58 -14.22
C ILE A 20 18.41 -5.75 -15.09
N GLU A 21 19.52 -5.14 -14.69
CA GLU A 21 20.78 -5.16 -15.45
C GLU A 21 21.43 -6.55 -15.44
N GLU A 22 21.40 -7.26 -14.30
CA GLU A 22 21.90 -8.63 -14.17
C GLU A 22 21.12 -9.63 -15.04
N ASN A 23 19.83 -9.35 -15.30
CA ASN A 23 18.98 -10.16 -16.18
C ASN A 23 19.00 -9.69 -17.65
N GLY A 24 20.01 -8.91 -18.06
CA GLY A 24 20.22 -8.48 -19.45
C GLY A 24 19.34 -7.33 -19.91
N GLY A 25 18.60 -6.69 -19.00
CA GLY A 25 17.89 -5.44 -19.26
C GLY A 25 18.80 -4.21 -19.14
N CYS A 26 18.25 -3.04 -19.43
CA CYS A 26 18.93 -1.75 -19.26
C CYS A 26 17.97 -0.72 -18.69
N VAL A 27 18.51 0.21 -17.90
CA VAL A 27 17.75 1.31 -17.30
C VAL A 27 18.16 2.61 -17.97
N ALA A 28 17.26 3.17 -18.79
CA ALA A 28 17.55 4.40 -19.55
C ALA A 28 17.78 5.63 -18.67
N PHE A 29 17.07 5.72 -17.53
CA PHE A 29 17.22 6.80 -16.56
C PHE A 29 16.75 6.35 -15.18
N VAL A 30 17.27 7.01 -14.14
CA VAL A 30 16.75 6.92 -12.76
C VAL A 30 16.59 8.34 -12.25
N GLU A 31 15.35 8.75 -12.01
CA GLU A 31 15.02 10.06 -11.45
C GLU A 31 14.39 9.93 -10.07
N ARG A 32 14.50 10.99 -9.28
CA ARG A 32 14.01 11.02 -7.91
C ARG A 32 12.85 11.98 -7.75
N ILE A 33 11.93 11.66 -6.85
CA ILE A 33 10.78 12.51 -6.52
C ILE A 33 10.64 12.70 -5.02
N HIS A 34 10.18 13.87 -4.60
CA HIS A 34 9.86 14.15 -3.20
C HIS A 34 8.80 15.26 -3.12
N LEU A 35 7.95 15.18 -2.10
CA LEU A 35 6.90 16.18 -1.80
C LEU A 35 7.42 17.61 -1.56
N ARG A 36 8.72 17.79 -1.30
CA ARG A 36 9.32 19.08 -0.95
C ARG A 36 10.05 19.71 -2.14
N TYR A 37 10.05 19.05 -3.29
CA TYR A 37 10.68 19.58 -4.49
C TYR A 37 9.87 20.75 -5.03
N SER A 38 10.57 21.74 -5.60
CA SER A 38 9.90 22.84 -6.29
C SER A 38 9.22 22.34 -7.56
N LYS A 39 8.24 23.09 -8.07
CA LYS A 39 7.53 22.75 -9.31
C LYS A 39 8.50 22.60 -10.48
N GLU A 40 9.53 23.44 -10.53
CA GLU A 40 10.57 23.41 -11.56
C GLU A 40 11.39 22.11 -11.50
N LYS A 41 11.71 21.64 -10.30
CA LYS A 41 12.45 20.38 -10.12
C LYS A 41 11.61 19.17 -10.52
N VAL A 42 10.32 19.14 -10.17
CA VAL A 42 9.42 18.06 -10.62
C VAL A 42 9.23 18.10 -12.13
N LEU A 43 9.12 19.30 -12.72
CA LEU A 43 9.05 19.47 -14.17
C LEU A 43 10.31 18.94 -14.87
N GLN A 44 11.51 19.16 -14.31
CA GLN A 44 12.73 18.57 -14.83
C GLN A 44 12.66 17.04 -14.88
N VAL A 45 12.13 16.40 -13.84
CA VAL A 45 11.92 14.94 -13.82
C VAL A 45 10.96 14.51 -14.94
N VAL A 46 9.84 15.20 -15.13
CA VAL A 46 8.88 14.92 -16.21
C VAL A 46 9.52 15.10 -17.59
N GLN A 47 10.34 16.14 -17.78
CA GLN A 47 11.09 16.35 -19.01
C GLN A 47 12.09 15.21 -19.29
N GLN A 48 12.72 14.65 -18.25
CA GLN A 48 13.58 13.47 -18.40
C GLN A 48 12.77 12.25 -18.84
N ILE A 49 11.57 12.03 -18.29
CA ILE A 49 10.67 10.94 -18.72
C ILE A 49 10.29 11.10 -20.20
N GLN A 50 9.93 12.31 -20.63
CA GLN A 50 9.55 12.61 -22.02
C GLN A 50 10.72 12.45 -23.00
N ARG A 51 11.92 12.86 -22.59
CA ARG A 51 13.12 12.83 -23.45
C ARG A 51 13.48 11.41 -23.91
N HIS A 52 13.15 10.39 -23.12
CA HIS A 52 13.49 9.01 -23.43
C HIS A 52 12.34 8.30 -24.17
N SER A 53 12.69 7.50 -25.19
CA SER A 53 11.75 6.73 -26.01
C SER A 53 11.11 5.54 -25.28
N VAL A 54 11.63 5.17 -24.10
CA VAL A 54 11.10 4.06 -23.29
C VAL A 54 9.62 4.28 -22.97
N LYS A 55 8.83 3.22 -23.16
CA LYS A 55 7.38 3.24 -22.93
C LYS A 55 6.99 2.81 -21.53
N VAL A 56 7.83 2.01 -20.88
CA VAL A 56 7.61 1.52 -19.51
C VAL A 56 8.43 2.37 -18.54
N VAL A 57 7.78 2.83 -17.47
CA VAL A 57 8.43 3.52 -16.35
C VAL A 57 8.09 2.77 -15.06
N ILE A 58 9.10 2.12 -14.47
CA ILE A 58 8.98 1.52 -13.14
C ILE A 58 9.04 2.63 -12.09
N VAL A 59 8.09 2.63 -11.17
CA VAL A 59 7.97 3.61 -10.08
C VAL A 59 8.01 2.87 -8.74
N HIS A 60 9.02 3.19 -7.92
CA HIS A 60 9.21 2.65 -6.58
C HIS A 60 9.14 3.79 -5.57
N SER A 61 7.93 4.09 -5.10
CA SER A 61 7.65 5.25 -4.27
C SER A 61 6.26 5.14 -3.64
N ALA A 62 6.09 5.73 -2.46
CA ALA A 62 4.77 5.96 -1.87
C ALA A 62 3.91 6.90 -2.75
N GLU A 63 2.60 6.70 -2.69
CA GLU A 63 1.57 7.39 -3.46
C GLU A 63 1.55 8.91 -3.26
N ALA A 64 1.85 9.38 -2.04
CA ALA A 64 1.92 10.80 -1.74
C ALA A 64 3.00 11.53 -2.58
N TYR A 65 4.17 10.92 -2.79
CA TYR A 65 5.21 11.48 -3.65
C TYR A 65 4.81 11.41 -5.13
N VAL A 66 4.19 10.29 -5.53
CA VAL A 66 3.76 10.03 -6.91
C VAL A 66 2.68 11.01 -7.36
N LYS A 67 1.78 11.44 -6.46
CA LYS A 67 0.75 12.45 -6.74
C LYS A 67 1.31 13.68 -7.48
N VAL A 68 2.39 14.25 -6.96
CA VAL A 68 3.01 15.46 -7.53
C VAL A 68 3.59 15.19 -8.92
N LEU A 69 4.16 14.01 -9.13
CA LEU A 69 4.65 13.58 -10.45
C LEU A 69 3.51 13.46 -11.45
N LEU A 70 2.44 12.75 -11.11
CA LEU A 70 1.32 12.51 -12.01
C LEU A 70 0.60 13.81 -12.38
N GLU A 71 0.39 14.72 -11.42
CA GLU A 71 -0.19 16.04 -11.69
C GLU A 71 0.67 16.86 -12.68
N THR A 72 2.00 16.75 -12.55
CA THR A 72 2.93 17.43 -13.45
C THR A 72 2.96 16.77 -14.83
N MET A 73 2.91 15.44 -14.90
CA MET A 73 2.79 14.69 -16.16
C MET A 73 1.49 15.07 -16.89
N TYR A 74 0.37 15.16 -16.17
CA TYR A 74 -0.93 15.53 -16.73
C TYR A 74 -0.90 16.93 -17.34
N SER A 75 -0.43 17.92 -16.57
CA SER A 75 -0.34 19.32 -17.03
C SER A 75 0.58 19.53 -18.24
N HIS A 76 1.48 18.59 -18.53
CA HIS A 76 2.41 18.63 -19.65
C HIS A 76 2.13 17.57 -20.72
N ASN A 77 0.93 16.98 -20.73
CA ASN A 77 0.47 15.99 -21.71
C ASN A 77 1.40 14.77 -21.86
N VAL A 78 1.92 14.26 -20.74
CA VAL A 78 2.75 13.03 -20.69
C VAL A 78 1.85 11.86 -20.29
N THR A 79 1.22 11.24 -21.28
CA THR A 79 0.18 10.21 -21.05
C THR A 79 0.49 8.88 -21.73
N GLU A 80 1.50 8.84 -22.60
CA GLU A 80 1.86 7.68 -23.44
C GLU A 80 2.79 6.66 -22.74
N LYS A 81 3.02 6.84 -21.44
CA LYS A 81 3.89 5.99 -20.63
C LYS A 81 3.03 5.00 -19.86
N THR A 82 3.41 3.73 -19.88
CA THR A 82 2.84 2.73 -19.00
C THR A 82 3.66 2.65 -17.73
N LEU A 83 2.99 2.83 -16.60
CA LEU A 83 3.62 2.80 -15.29
C LEU A 83 3.56 1.37 -14.74
N ILE A 84 4.62 0.98 -14.04
CA ILE A 84 4.65 -0.23 -13.23
C ILE A 84 5.02 0.17 -11.81
N PHE A 85 4.10 0.00 -10.88
CA PHE A 85 4.31 0.35 -9.48
C PHE A 85 4.75 -0.86 -8.67
N SER A 86 5.80 -0.66 -7.87
CA SER A 86 6.18 -1.59 -6.80
C SER A 86 5.09 -1.66 -5.72
N ALA A 87 5.19 -2.65 -4.83
CA ALA A 87 4.31 -2.76 -3.65
C ALA A 87 4.47 -1.61 -2.63
N TYR A 88 5.41 -0.67 -2.83
CA TYR A 88 5.50 0.54 -2.03
C TYR A 88 4.40 1.57 -2.36
N PHE A 89 3.76 1.45 -3.51
CA PHE A 89 2.67 2.34 -3.93
C PHE A 89 1.32 1.80 -3.44
N VAL A 90 0.59 2.59 -2.66
CA VAL A 90 -0.78 2.27 -2.26
C VAL A 90 -1.78 2.88 -3.24
N ILE A 91 -2.76 2.09 -3.68
CA ILE A 91 -3.78 2.56 -4.61
C ILE A 91 -4.87 3.30 -3.81
N SER A 92 -4.67 4.60 -3.61
CA SER A 92 -5.60 5.50 -2.91
C SER A 92 -6.23 6.50 -3.89
N PRO A 93 -7.46 6.24 -4.40
CA PRO A 93 -8.12 7.15 -5.35
C PRO A 93 -8.37 8.55 -4.76
N ALA A 94 -8.63 8.64 -3.45
CA ALA A 94 -8.92 9.90 -2.77
C ALA A 94 -7.76 10.90 -2.82
N ILE A 95 -6.53 10.44 -3.02
CA ILE A 95 -5.32 11.28 -3.09
C ILE A 95 -5.17 11.92 -4.48
N PHE A 96 -5.76 11.37 -5.54
CA PHE A 96 -5.56 11.85 -6.91
C PHE A 96 -6.79 12.59 -7.42
N ALA A 97 -6.58 13.71 -8.10
CA ALA A 97 -7.66 14.38 -8.84
C ALA A 97 -8.12 13.49 -10.01
N ASP A 98 -9.43 13.50 -10.31
CA ASP A 98 -10.06 12.72 -11.40
C ASP A 98 -9.32 12.81 -12.74
N GLN A 99 -8.77 14.00 -13.02
CA GLN A 99 -8.02 14.28 -14.24
C GLN A 99 -6.66 13.56 -14.27
N THR A 100 -5.94 13.60 -13.15
CA THR A 100 -4.65 12.94 -12.97
C THR A 100 -4.80 11.41 -12.96
N TRP A 101 -5.92 10.92 -12.42
CA TRP A 101 -6.22 9.49 -12.34
C TRP A 101 -6.20 8.81 -13.72
N LYS A 102 -6.62 9.51 -14.77
CA LYS A 102 -6.62 8.98 -16.15
C LYS A 102 -5.24 8.56 -16.66
N ILE A 103 -4.14 9.11 -16.12
CA ILE A 103 -2.77 8.69 -16.47
C ILE A 103 -2.50 7.26 -16.03
N LEU A 104 -3.16 6.81 -14.95
CA LEU A 104 -2.97 5.47 -14.42
C LEU A 104 -3.66 4.40 -15.27
N ASN A 105 -4.42 4.77 -16.32
CA ASN A 105 -5.09 3.77 -17.15
C ASN A 105 -4.10 2.81 -17.81
N GLY A 106 -4.31 1.52 -17.61
CA GLY A 106 -3.46 0.45 -18.10
C GLY A 106 -2.13 0.28 -17.37
N THR A 107 -1.97 0.91 -16.21
CA THR A 107 -0.85 0.70 -15.30
C THR A 107 -0.89 -0.68 -14.67
N LEU A 108 0.27 -1.25 -14.38
CA LEU A 108 0.40 -2.42 -13.51
C LEU A 108 0.87 -1.98 -12.11
N ALA A 109 0.26 -2.54 -11.07
CA ALA A 109 0.66 -2.29 -9.69
C ALA A 109 0.80 -3.62 -8.96
N LEU A 110 1.90 -3.76 -8.23
CA LEU A 110 2.05 -4.83 -7.25
C LEU A 110 1.36 -4.40 -5.96
N THR A 111 0.52 -5.27 -5.40
CA THR A 111 0.00 -5.10 -4.04
C THR A 111 0.22 -6.40 -3.27
N LEU A 112 0.25 -6.32 -1.94
CA LEU A 112 0.39 -7.52 -1.12
C LEU A 112 -0.87 -8.40 -1.25
N TYR A 113 -0.77 -9.67 -0.93
CA TYR A 113 -1.94 -10.51 -0.85
C TYR A 113 -2.88 -10.03 0.27
N ALA A 114 -4.17 -9.94 -0.01
CA ALA A 114 -5.19 -9.64 0.98
C ALA A 114 -6.21 -10.78 1.02
N GLY A 115 -6.31 -11.45 2.17
CA GLY A 115 -7.38 -12.39 2.42
C GLY A 115 -8.71 -11.68 2.68
N SER A 116 -9.81 -12.43 2.64
CA SER A 116 -11.12 -11.90 3.01
C SER A 116 -11.17 -11.57 4.50
N MET A 117 -11.77 -10.41 4.81
CA MET A 117 -12.11 -9.98 6.17
C MET A 117 -13.60 -9.60 6.21
N PRO A 118 -14.53 -10.58 6.16
CA PRO A 118 -15.94 -10.32 5.90
C PRO A 118 -16.60 -9.33 6.88
N SER A 119 -16.28 -9.45 8.16
CA SER A 119 -16.85 -8.60 9.22
C SER A 119 -16.13 -7.26 9.40
N PHE A 120 -15.06 -6.98 8.66
CA PHE A 120 -14.30 -5.75 8.84
C PHE A 120 -15.09 -4.52 8.40
N LYS A 121 -15.83 -4.62 7.28
CA LYS A 121 -16.70 -3.54 6.82
C LYS A 121 -17.84 -3.24 7.80
N ASP A 122 -18.42 -4.29 8.39
CA ASP A 122 -19.45 -4.15 9.41
C ASP A 122 -18.87 -3.48 10.66
N PHE A 123 -17.66 -3.88 11.07
CA PHE A 123 -16.92 -3.24 12.16
C PHE A 123 -16.68 -1.75 11.93
N LEU A 124 -16.28 -1.33 10.72
CA LEU A 124 -16.10 0.09 10.39
C LEU A 124 -17.40 0.90 10.56
N SER A 125 -18.55 0.29 10.27
CA SER A 125 -19.85 0.94 10.45
C SER A 125 -20.26 1.11 11.92
N LEU A 126 -19.56 0.44 12.84
CA LEU A 126 -19.76 0.52 14.29
C LEU A 126 -18.79 1.48 14.98
N LEU A 127 -17.91 2.16 14.23
CA LEU A 127 -17.01 3.16 14.81
C LEU A 127 -17.81 4.26 15.51
N HIS A 128 -17.29 4.72 16.64
CA HIS A 128 -17.87 5.79 17.44
C HIS A 128 -16.74 6.68 17.99
N PRO A 129 -16.92 8.00 18.12
CA PRO A 129 -15.88 8.92 18.58
C PRO A 129 -15.71 8.86 20.11
N ASP A 130 -15.06 7.77 20.56
CA ASP A 130 -14.83 7.42 21.98
C ASP A 130 -13.40 7.70 22.46
N ASP A 131 -12.45 7.88 21.53
CA ASP A 131 -11.06 8.17 21.82
C ASP A 131 -10.49 9.21 20.85
N VAL A 132 -9.31 9.75 21.17
CA VAL A 132 -8.73 10.88 20.43
C VAL A 132 -8.57 10.62 18.92
N PHE A 133 -8.33 9.38 18.50
CA PHE A 133 -8.15 9.04 17.09
C PHE A 133 -9.49 8.90 16.39
N THR A 134 -10.46 8.24 17.03
CA THR A 134 -11.81 8.10 16.49
C THR A 134 -12.56 9.43 16.46
N GLU A 135 -12.31 10.32 17.42
CA GLU A 135 -12.82 11.70 17.43
C GLU A 135 -12.32 12.51 16.23
N LEU A 136 -11.00 12.52 15.98
CA LEU A 136 -10.42 13.21 14.83
C LEU A 136 -10.94 12.66 13.51
N LEU A 137 -11.03 11.33 13.40
CA LEU A 137 -11.60 10.67 12.23
C LEU A 137 -13.05 11.09 12.00
N TRP A 138 -13.86 11.16 13.07
CA TRP A 138 -15.26 11.57 13.01
C TRP A 138 -15.43 12.99 12.48
N GLU A 139 -14.65 13.93 13.01
CA GLU A 139 -14.65 15.33 12.57
C GLU A 139 -14.29 15.44 11.09
N GLN A 140 -13.26 14.71 10.65
CA GLN A 140 -12.83 14.71 9.24
C GLN A 140 -13.88 14.11 8.31
N ILE A 141 -14.51 13.00 8.70
CA ILE A 141 -15.49 12.30 7.88
C ILE A 141 -16.76 13.12 7.70
N PHE A 142 -17.29 13.66 8.79
CA PHE A 142 -18.60 14.33 8.79
C PHE A 142 -18.50 15.85 8.60
N GLY A 143 -17.28 16.40 8.49
CA GLY A 143 -17.07 17.84 8.30
C GLY A 143 -17.67 18.66 9.44
N CYS A 144 -17.59 18.15 10.66
CA CYS A 144 -18.16 18.74 11.87
C CYS A 144 -17.09 18.86 12.96
N GLN A 145 -17.40 19.55 14.05
CA GLN A 145 -16.49 19.68 15.17
C GLN A 145 -17.06 19.03 16.43
N LEU A 146 -16.28 18.18 17.08
CA LEU A 146 -16.57 17.71 18.41
C LEU A 146 -16.20 18.83 19.38
N LEU A 147 -17.15 19.23 20.23
CA LEU A 147 -16.91 20.29 21.21
C LEU A 147 -15.91 19.79 22.26
N TRP A 148 -14.62 20.07 22.03
CA TRP A 148 -13.58 19.90 23.03
C TRP A 148 -13.90 20.82 24.21
N VAL A 149 -14.45 20.27 25.29
CA VAL A 149 -14.85 21.03 26.50
C VAL A 149 -13.68 21.82 27.13
N ASN A 150 -12.43 21.61 26.66
CA ASN A 150 -11.22 22.26 27.17
C ASN A 150 -10.40 23.10 26.17
N ARG A 151 -10.92 23.52 25.00
CA ARG A 151 -10.27 24.60 24.25
C ARG A 151 -10.70 25.97 24.81
N SER A 152 -10.42 26.17 26.10
CA SER A 152 -10.79 27.37 26.85
C SER A 152 -9.85 28.53 26.51
N ASN A 153 -10.46 29.61 26.00
CA ASN A 153 -10.04 31.00 26.14
C ASN A 153 -8.57 31.35 25.85
N THR A 154 -8.22 31.44 24.56
CA THR A 154 -7.20 32.41 24.11
C THR A 154 -7.75 33.27 22.98
N THR A 155 -8.40 34.35 23.41
CA THR A 155 -8.33 35.73 22.89
C THR A 155 -8.26 35.97 21.38
N ASN A 156 -9.30 36.66 20.90
CA ASN A 156 -9.23 37.81 20.00
C ASN A 156 -8.35 37.70 18.74
N ALA A 157 -8.89 37.03 17.72
CA ALA A 157 -8.70 37.48 16.35
C ALA A 157 -10.00 37.25 15.60
N ALA A 158 -10.58 38.33 15.07
CA ALA A 158 -11.64 38.26 14.08
C ALA A 158 -11.06 37.62 12.81
N MET A 159 -11.13 36.30 12.75
CA MET A 159 -11.09 35.54 11.51
C MET A 159 -12.45 34.86 11.42
N GLU A 160 -13.16 35.09 10.32
CA GLU A 160 -14.26 34.24 9.87
C GLU A 160 -13.69 32.83 9.66
N VAL A 161 -13.56 32.08 10.74
CA VAL A 161 -13.53 30.63 10.68
C VAL A 161 -15.00 30.28 10.50
N GLU A 162 -15.37 29.73 9.34
CA GLU A 162 -16.64 29.02 9.18
C GLU A 162 -16.74 28.06 10.37
N LEU A 163 -17.60 28.41 11.35
CA LEU A 163 -17.84 27.57 12.51
C LEU A 163 -18.54 26.32 11.98
N LEU A 164 -17.76 25.25 11.79
CA LEU A 164 -18.30 23.94 11.46
C LEU A 164 -19.38 23.58 12.48
N ALA A 165 -20.49 23.01 12.00
CA ALA A 165 -21.56 22.57 12.87
C ALA A 165 -21.02 21.54 13.89
N PRO A 166 -21.56 21.51 15.12
CA PRO A 166 -21.14 20.52 16.10
C PRO A 166 -21.55 19.11 15.65
N CYS A 167 -20.67 18.13 15.83
CA CYS A 167 -21.03 16.72 15.60
C CYS A 167 -22.03 16.24 16.66
N SER A 168 -23.06 15.52 16.23
CA SER A 168 -24.08 14.91 17.08
C SER A 168 -23.62 13.59 17.74
N LYS A 169 -22.55 12.97 17.22
CA LYS A 169 -22.11 11.59 17.55
C LYS A 169 -23.11 10.51 17.15
N GLN A 170 -24.13 10.86 16.36
CA GLN A 170 -25.16 9.94 15.87
C GLN A 170 -25.19 9.88 14.34
N GLU A 171 -24.19 10.47 13.69
CA GLU A 171 -24.00 10.35 12.25
C GLU A 171 -23.79 8.88 11.85
N THR A 172 -24.20 8.54 10.63
CA THR A 172 -24.14 7.16 10.14
C THR A 172 -23.22 7.06 8.93
N PHE A 173 -22.48 5.97 8.86
CA PHE A 173 -21.62 5.66 7.72
C PHE A 173 -22.48 5.20 6.55
N ASP A 174 -22.65 6.07 5.55
CA ASP A 174 -23.25 5.66 4.29
C ASP A 174 -22.19 4.99 3.37
N ALA A 175 -22.60 4.63 2.16
CA ALA A 175 -21.70 4.00 1.20
C ALA A 175 -20.54 4.93 0.76
N ALA A 176 -20.77 6.24 0.69
CA ALA A 176 -19.74 7.21 0.32
C ALA A 176 -18.73 7.35 1.45
N THR A 177 -19.17 7.42 2.71
CA THR A 177 -18.28 7.44 3.86
C THR A 177 -17.44 6.16 3.95
N LEU A 178 -18.05 4.99 3.74
CA LEU A 178 -17.30 3.73 3.78
C LEU A 178 -16.24 3.63 2.67
N SER A 179 -16.45 4.32 1.55
CA SER A 179 -15.46 4.36 0.46
C SER A 179 -14.17 5.09 0.86
N LEU A 180 -14.20 5.96 1.87
CA LEU A 180 -13.02 6.65 2.42
C LEU A 180 -12.04 5.69 3.11
N PHE A 181 -12.50 4.50 3.50
CA PHE A 181 -11.62 3.45 4.06
C PHE A 181 -10.94 2.59 2.99
N GLU A 182 -11.03 3.00 1.73
CA GLU A 182 -10.25 2.43 0.61
C GLU A 182 -10.39 0.90 0.50
N LEU A 183 -11.62 0.41 0.67
CA LEU A 183 -11.95 -1.03 0.70
C LEU A 183 -11.60 -1.80 -0.59
N ASN A 184 -11.11 -1.10 -1.62
CA ASN A 184 -10.63 -1.66 -2.88
C ASN A 184 -9.24 -2.30 -2.76
N ASP A 185 -8.39 -1.80 -1.84
CA ASP A 185 -7.08 -2.38 -1.52
C ASP A 185 -6.92 -2.48 0.00
N MET A 186 -7.28 -3.63 0.56
CA MET A 186 -7.14 -3.90 2.00
C MET A 186 -5.82 -4.59 2.34
N SER A 187 -4.81 -4.55 1.48
CA SER A 187 -3.61 -5.38 1.62
C SER A 187 -2.81 -5.05 2.89
N TYR A 188 -2.62 -3.77 3.20
CA TYR A 188 -1.98 -3.34 4.45
C TYR A 188 -2.85 -3.61 5.69
N THR A 189 -4.16 -3.42 5.57
CA THR A 189 -5.12 -3.71 6.64
C THR A 189 -5.12 -5.20 6.99
N TYR A 190 -5.12 -6.07 5.98
CA TYR A 190 -5.03 -7.51 6.15
C TYR A 190 -3.70 -7.93 6.79
N HIS A 191 -2.58 -7.32 6.40
CA HIS A 191 -1.29 -7.62 7.03
C HIS A 191 -1.22 -7.13 8.50
N SER A 192 -1.90 -6.03 8.83
CA SER A 192 -2.06 -5.59 10.22
C SER A 192 -2.90 -6.58 11.03
N TYR A 193 -4.00 -7.07 10.46
CA TYR A 193 -4.80 -8.15 11.02
C TYR A 193 -3.96 -9.43 11.22
N ALA A 194 -3.22 -9.85 10.20
CA ALA A 194 -2.36 -11.03 10.24
C ALA A 194 -1.26 -10.91 11.30
N ALA A 195 -0.67 -9.72 11.49
CA ALA A 195 0.34 -9.48 12.51
C ALA A 195 -0.22 -9.66 13.95
N VAL A 196 -1.43 -9.15 14.20
CA VAL A 196 -2.12 -9.35 15.49
C VAL A 196 -2.41 -10.82 15.73
N TYR A 197 -2.87 -11.54 14.70
CA TYR A 197 -3.09 -12.99 14.79
C TYR A 197 -1.79 -13.75 15.01
N ALA A 198 -0.71 -13.41 14.32
CA ALA A 198 0.61 -14.02 14.53
C ALA A 198 1.07 -13.87 15.99
N PHE A 199 0.88 -12.68 16.58
CA PHE A 199 1.16 -12.45 17.99
C PHE A 199 0.25 -13.28 18.90
N ALA A 200 -1.06 -13.33 18.63
CA ALA A 200 -2.01 -14.14 19.39
C ALA A 200 -1.66 -15.64 19.33
N HIS A 201 -1.27 -16.15 18.16
CA HIS A 201 -0.80 -17.52 17.98
C HIS A 201 0.50 -17.80 18.74
N ALA A 202 1.46 -16.87 18.71
CA ALA A 202 2.69 -16.98 19.49
C ALA A 202 2.41 -17.01 21.01
N LEU A 203 1.51 -16.14 21.47
CA LEU A 203 1.07 -16.13 22.87
C LEU A 203 0.34 -17.43 23.23
N ASN A 204 -0.52 -17.94 22.35
CA ASN A 204 -1.19 -19.22 22.57
C ASN A 204 -0.19 -20.38 22.69
N LYS A 205 0.86 -20.40 21.85
CA LYS A 205 1.93 -21.40 21.95
C LYS A 205 2.74 -21.29 23.24
N LEU A 206 2.94 -20.08 23.75
CA LEU A 206 3.52 -19.85 25.06
C LEU A 206 2.64 -20.44 26.17
N MET A 207 1.31 -20.25 26.10
CA MET A 207 0.34 -20.78 27.07
C MET A 207 0.19 -22.30 27.02
N GLU A 208 0.26 -22.90 25.83
CA GLU A 208 0.18 -24.37 25.62
C GLU A 208 1.45 -25.12 26.07
N CYS A 209 2.52 -24.39 26.40
CA CYS A 209 3.80 -24.96 26.78
C CYS A 209 3.68 -25.88 28.00
N LYS A 210 4.23 -27.10 27.88
CA LYS A 210 4.27 -28.09 28.96
C LYS A 210 5.63 -28.07 29.65
N PRO A 211 5.71 -27.99 30.99
CA PRO A 211 6.98 -28.08 31.70
C PRO A 211 7.79 -29.32 31.29
N GLY A 212 9.08 -29.15 31.01
CA GLY A 212 9.97 -30.19 30.50
C GLY A 212 9.97 -30.36 28.98
N GLN A 213 9.09 -29.65 28.26
CA GLN A 213 9.02 -29.62 26.80
C GLN A 213 9.11 -28.20 26.24
N GLY A 214 9.38 -27.21 27.11
CA GLY A 214 9.46 -25.82 26.73
C GLY A 214 10.76 -25.49 25.98
N PRO A 215 10.77 -24.39 25.22
CA PRO A 215 11.91 -24.01 24.39
C PRO A 215 13.06 -23.35 25.16
N PHE A 216 12.89 -23.12 26.47
CA PHE A 216 13.87 -22.41 27.30
C PHE A 216 14.73 -23.37 28.13
N ILE A 217 15.62 -22.81 28.95
CA ILE A 217 16.59 -23.58 29.74
C ILE A 217 15.91 -24.72 30.51
N ASP A 218 16.52 -25.90 30.49
CA ASP A 218 16.01 -27.12 31.13
C ASP A 218 14.57 -27.53 30.73
N GLY A 219 14.15 -27.17 29.51
CA GLY A 219 12.79 -27.47 29.04
C GLY A 219 11.71 -26.61 29.72
N SER A 220 12.10 -25.46 30.29
CA SER A 220 11.18 -24.56 30.99
C SER A 220 10.25 -23.80 30.04
N CYS A 221 9.09 -23.41 30.57
CA CYS A 221 8.10 -22.59 29.91
C CYS A 221 8.11 -21.17 30.48
N ALA A 222 7.75 -20.18 29.67
CA ALA A 222 7.59 -18.82 30.15
C ALA A 222 6.36 -18.69 31.07
N ASN A 223 6.42 -17.78 32.04
CA ASN A 223 5.30 -17.46 32.90
C ASN A 223 4.40 -16.41 32.23
N ILE A 224 3.14 -16.74 31.96
CA ILE A 224 2.20 -15.82 31.31
C ILE A 224 1.98 -14.51 32.09
N LYS A 225 2.16 -14.53 33.41
CA LYS A 225 2.00 -13.33 34.26
C LYS A 225 3.23 -12.42 34.27
N ASP A 226 4.36 -12.89 33.75
CA ASP A 226 5.64 -12.19 33.72
C ASP A 226 6.39 -12.54 32.44
N ILE A 227 5.75 -12.24 31.30
CA ILE A 227 6.31 -12.49 29.98
C ILE A 227 7.34 -11.42 29.66
N GLN A 228 8.54 -11.86 29.29
CA GLN A 228 9.58 -10.99 28.75
C GLN A 228 9.48 -10.92 27.22
N PRO A 229 9.69 -9.76 26.57
CA PRO A 229 9.53 -9.62 25.12
C PRO A 229 10.32 -10.64 24.29
N TRP A 230 11.53 -11.01 24.74
CA TRP A 230 12.37 -12.01 24.05
C TRP A 230 11.77 -13.43 24.08
N GLN A 231 10.96 -13.76 25.09
CA GLN A 231 10.29 -15.06 25.17
C GLN A 231 9.21 -15.16 24.09
N ILE A 232 8.43 -14.10 23.89
CA ILE A 232 7.45 -14.05 22.80
C ILE A 232 8.14 -14.02 21.43
N LEU A 233 9.25 -13.28 21.29
CA LEU A 233 10.03 -13.26 20.06
C LEU A 233 10.47 -14.68 19.64
N HIS A 234 10.84 -15.54 20.60
CA HIS A 234 11.15 -16.94 20.31
C HIS A 234 9.97 -17.66 19.66
N TYR A 235 8.76 -17.53 20.22
CA TYR A 235 7.57 -18.15 19.65
C TYR A 235 7.20 -17.54 18.29
N LEU A 236 7.27 -16.21 18.16
CA LEU A 236 7.03 -15.50 16.89
C LEU A 236 7.94 -16.00 15.77
N ARG A 237 9.25 -16.14 16.00
CA ARG A 237 10.19 -16.64 14.97
C ARG A 237 9.89 -18.06 14.49
N ASN A 238 9.10 -18.83 15.24
CA ASN A 238 8.72 -20.19 14.91
C ASN A 238 7.22 -20.33 14.63
N ILE A 239 6.49 -19.22 14.44
CA ILE A 239 5.07 -19.30 14.08
C ILE A 239 4.92 -19.88 12.68
N LYS A 240 3.99 -20.83 12.59
CA LYS A 240 3.48 -21.35 11.32
C LYS A 240 2.04 -21.78 11.54
N PHE A 241 1.12 -21.11 10.87
CA PHE A 241 -0.30 -21.43 10.93
C PHE A 241 -0.99 -21.08 9.62
N LYS A 242 -2.23 -21.56 9.46
CA LYS A 242 -3.10 -21.13 8.37
C LYS A 242 -4.15 -20.18 8.90
N ASP A 243 -4.37 -19.09 8.21
CA ASP A 243 -5.45 -18.16 8.54
C ASP A 243 -6.82 -18.71 8.09
N GLN A 244 -7.88 -17.93 8.31
CA GLN A 244 -9.24 -18.28 7.90
C GLN A 244 -9.42 -18.39 6.37
N ASN A 245 -8.51 -17.79 5.59
CA ASN A 245 -8.50 -17.87 4.13
C ASN A 245 -7.69 -19.08 3.61
N GLY A 246 -7.06 -19.83 4.53
CA GLY A 246 -6.19 -20.96 4.19
C GLY A 246 -4.77 -20.55 3.79
N GLU A 247 -4.43 -19.27 3.90
CA GLU A 247 -3.11 -18.73 3.61
C GLU A 247 -2.15 -19.12 4.74
N GLU A 248 -0.96 -19.59 4.36
CA GLU A 248 0.06 -20.00 5.32
C GLU A 248 0.86 -18.78 5.81
N ILE A 249 0.71 -18.44 7.09
CA ILE A 249 1.43 -17.35 7.73
C ILE A 249 2.59 -17.94 8.52
N PHE A 250 3.80 -17.54 8.16
CA PHE A 250 5.04 -17.89 8.85
C PHE A 250 6.08 -16.77 8.74
N ILE A 251 7.05 -16.82 9.64
CA ILE A 251 8.23 -15.95 9.62
C ILE A 251 9.44 -16.79 9.21
N ASP A 252 10.23 -16.28 8.26
CA ASP A 252 11.42 -16.97 7.78
C ASP A 252 12.64 -16.79 8.71
N VAL A 253 13.78 -17.32 8.29
CA VAL A 253 15.03 -17.26 9.07
C VAL A 253 15.59 -15.83 9.21
N ASN A 254 15.24 -14.92 8.30
CA ASN A 254 15.66 -13.51 8.33
C ASN A 254 14.71 -12.67 9.20
N GLY A 255 13.53 -13.19 9.53
CA GLY A 255 12.50 -12.47 10.25
C GLY A 255 11.43 -11.87 9.34
N ASP A 256 11.45 -12.20 8.05
CA ASP A 256 10.49 -11.70 7.07
C ASP A 256 9.21 -12.55 7.12
N ALA A 257 8.07 -11.88 7.12
CA ALA A 257 6.79 -12.54 6.99
C ALA A 257 6.60 -13.01 5.55
N HIS A 258 6.24 -14.28 5.38
CA HIS A 258 5.91 -14.79 4.06
C HIS A 258 4.68 -14.07 3.50
N THR A 259 4.79 -13.59 2.26
CA THR A 259 3.68 -12.97 1.53
C THR A 259 3.80 -13.21 0.03
N SER A 260 2.65 -13.40 -0.60
CA SER A 260 2.49 -13.38 -2.05
C SER A 260 2.05 -11.98 -2.48
N PHE A 261 2.31 -11.63 -3.74
CA PHE A 261 1.86 -10.36 -4.31
C PHE A 261 0.76 -10.60 -5.34
N ASN A 262 -0.20 -9.69 -5.42
CA ASN A 262 -1.11 -9.59 -6.54
C ASN A 262 -0.51 -8.64 -7.59
N ILE A 263 -0.72 -8.97 -8.86
CA ILE A 263 -0.47 -8.04 -9.97
C ILE A 263 -1.82 -7.50 -10.41
N LEU A 264 -2.04 -6.21 -10.19
CA LEU A 264 -3.27 -5.51 -10.54
C LEU A 264 -3.04 -4.66 -11.79
N ASN A 265 -4.06 -4.55 -12.62
CA ASN A 265 -4.13 -3.62 -13.73
C ASN A 265 -5.22 -2.58 -13.44
N ILE A 266 -4.85 -1.29 -13.51
CA ILE A 266 -5.78 -0.18 -13.27
C ILE A 266 -6.52 0.08 -14.58
N GLN A 267 -7.81 -0.22 -14.63
CA GLN A 267 -8.64 -0.10 -15.83
C GLN A 267 -9.65 1.03 -15.64
N ILE A 268 -9.56 2.07 -16.45
CA ILE A 268 -10.41 3.27 -16.36
C ILE A 268 -11.35 3.30 -17.57
N SER A 269 -12.65 3.33 -17.30
CA SER A 269 -13.70 3.40 -18.31
C SER A 269 -13.81 4.81 -18.91
N GLN A 270 -14.54 4.92 -20.04
CA GLN A 270 -14.82 6.22 -20.66
C GLN A 270 -15.60 7.19 -19.74
N ASN A 271 -16.38 6.64 -18.80
CA ASN A 271 -17.16 7.41 -17.84
C ASN A 271 -16.33 7.90 -16.65
N GLY A 272 -15.05 7.50 -16.55
CA GLY A 272 -14.17 7.86 -15.45
C GLY A 272 -14.14 6.84 -14.31
N ASP A 273 -15.08 5.88 -14.29
CA ASP A 273 -15.07 4.79 -13.31
C ASP A 273 -13.82 3.93 -13.50
N PHE A 274 -13.16 3.56 -12.40
CA PHE A 274 -11.99 2.70 -12.43
C PHE A 274 -12.25 1.35 -11.78
N GLN A 275 -11.49 0.36 -12.20
CA GLN A 275 -11.47 -0.97 -11.62
C GLN A 275 -10.03 -1.45 -11.43
N LEU A 276 -9.80 -2.13 -10.31
CA LEU A 276 -8.55 -2.82 -10.05
C LEU A 276 -8.72 -4.28 -10.43
N VAL A 277 -8.23 -4.64 -11.62
CA VAL A 277 -8.39 -5.99 -12.16
C VAL A 277 -7.16 -6.80 -11.79
N LYS A 278 -7.34 -7.89 -11.02
CA LYS A 278 -6.25 -8.83 -10.77
C LYS A 278 -5.92 -9.59 -12.05
N VAL A 279 -4.74 -9.30 -12.60
CA VAL A 279 -4.22 -9.91 -13.83
C VAL A 279 -3.15 -10.96 -13.54
N GLY A 280 -2.66 -11.06 -12.32
CA GLY A 280 -1.65 -12.05 -11.96
C GLY A 280 -1.35 -12.13 -10.47
N LYS A 281 -0.35 -12.93 -10.14
CA LYS A 281 0.25 -13.02 -8.81
C LYS A 281 1.75 -13.33 -8.90
N ILE A 282 2.47 -12.97 -7.84
CA ILE A 282 3.84 -13.40 -7.59
C ILE A 282 3.81 -14.29 -6.35
N ASP A 283 4.17 -15.55 -6.53
CA ASP A 283 4.23 -16.58 -5.50
C ASP A 283 5.68 -16.84 -5.13
N THR A 284 6.12 -16.30 -3.99
CA THR A 284 7.51 -16.37 -3.54
C THR A 284 7.91 -17.76 -3.05
N THR A 285 6.97 -18.72 -2.96
CA THR A 285 7.27 -20.13 -2.66
C THR A 285 7.47 -20.99 -3.90
N ALA A 286 7.11 -20.48 -5.08
CA ALA A 286 7.20 -21.26 -6.31
C ALA A 286 8.66 -21.54 -6.68
N PRO A 287 8.93 -22.62 -7.44
CA PRO A 287 10.27 -22.88 -7.97
C PRO A 287 10.76 -21.74 -8.87
N GLU A 288 12.09 -21.60 -8.95
CA GLU A 288 12.76 -20.59 -9.77
C GLU A 288 12.23 -20.57 -11.21
N GLY A 289 11.84 -19.38 -11.67
CA GLY A 289 11.24 -19.14 -13.00
C GLY A 289 9.74 -19.41 -13.10
N LYS A 290 9.06 -19.71 -11.98
CA LYS A 290 7.60 -19.96 -11.92
C LYS A 290 6.88 -19.11 -10.88
N GLU A 291 7.57 -18.16 -10.26
CA GLU A 291 7.04 -17.25 -9.24
C GLU A 291 6.00 -16.32 -9.82
N VAL A 292 6.22 -15.83 -11.05
CA VAL A 292 5.33 -14.86 -11.70
C VAL A 292 4.30 -15.58 -12.57
N ILE A 293 3.03 -15.44 -12.22
CA ILE A 293 1.91 -15.95 -13.00
C ILE A 293 1.08 -14.76 -13.45
N ILE A 294 0.99 -14.54 -14.76
CA ILE A 294 0.29 -13.39 -15.34
C ILE A 294 -0.63 -13.82 -16.49
N ASN A 295 -1.85 -13.31 -16.48
CA ASN A 295 -2.82 -13.44 -17.56
C ASN A 295 -2.74 -12.20 -18.45
N LEU A 296 -1.97 -12.30 -19.54
CA LEU A 296 -1.77 -11.19 -20.48
C LEU A 296 -3.07 -10.73 -21.14
N GLY A 297 -4.03 -11.63 -21.37
CA GLY A 297 -5.32 -11.29 -22.00
C GLY A 297 -6.28 -10.50 -21.11
N ALA A 298 -5.99 -10.40 -19.80
CA ALA A 298 -6.76 -9.57 -18.87
C ALA A 298 -6.18 -8.15 -18.72
N ILE A 299 -5.00 -7.87 -19.30
CA ILE A 299 -4.33 -6.57 -19.18
C ILE A 299 -4.86 -5.64 -20.26
N LEU A 300 -5.37 -4.48 -19.84
CA LEU A 300 -5.59 -3.34 -20.72
C LEU A 300 -4.35 -2.46 -20.72
N TRP A 301 -3.84 -2.13 -21.90
CA TRP A 301 -2.69 -1.25 -22.07
C TRP A 301 -3.16 0.16 -22.44
N GLY A 302 -2.65 1.18 -21.75
CA GLY A 302 -3.10 2.58 -21.90
C GLY A 302 -2.86 3.23 -23.28
N ASN A 303 -2.04 2.61 -24.13
CA ASN A 303 -1.52 3.22 -25.36
C ASN A 303 -2.30 2.88 -26.64
N GLY A 304 -3.52 2.35 -26.55
CA GLY A 304 -4.30 1.96 -27.74
C GLY A 304 -3.69 0.81 -28.55
N THR A 305 -2.72 0.09 -27.97
CA THR A 305 -2.02 -1.04 -28.58
C THR A 305 -2.87 -2.31 -28.68
N GLY A 306 -4.08 -2.32 -28.12
CA GLY A 306 -4.90 -3.53 -28.02
C GLY A 306 -4.13 -4.68 -27.34
N ASP A 307 -4.37 -5.90 -27.79
CA ASP A 307 -3.79 -7.14 -27.23
C ASP A 307 -2.27 -7.31 -27.49
N LEU A 308 -1.61 -6.40 -28.21
CA LEU A 308 -0.23 -6.59 -28.70
C LEU A 308 0.89 -6.31 -27.68
N GLY A 309 0.56 -5.90 -26.45
CA GLY A 309 1.55 -5.64 -25.39
C GLY A 309 2.49 -4.46 -25.69
N ILE A 310 3.46 -4.23 -24.80
CA ILE A 310 4.45 -3.15 -24.92
C ILE A 310 5.84 -3.74 -25.13
N MET A 311 6.49 -3.34 -26.21
CA MET A 311 7.87 -3.73 -26.48
C MET A 311 8.85 -2.65 -26.02
N CYS A 312 9.85 -3.03 -25.22
CA CYS A 312 10.97 -2.19 -24.80
C CYS A 312 12.28 -2.93 -25.09
N TYR A 313 13.21 -2.26 -25.78
CA TYR A 313 14.49 -2.84 -26.17
C TYR A 313 15.64 -1.93 -25.76
N CYS A 314 16.75 -2.53 -25.36
CA CYS A 314 18.01 -1.83 -25.18
C CYS A 314 18.60 -1.53 -26.56
N GLN A 315 18.92 -0.26 -26.79
CA GLN A 315 19.71 0.14 -27.95
C GLN A 315 21.19 -0.07 -27.56
N HIS A 316 21.77 -1.17 -28.04
CA HIS A 316 23.21 -1.44 -27.95
C HIS A 316 23.90 -1.05 -29.24
#